data_AF-A0A959RWV1-F1
#
_entry.id   AF-A0A959RWV1-F1
#
_cell.length_a   1.000
_cell.length_b   1.000
_cell.length_c   1.000
_cell.angle_alpha   90.00
_cell.angle_beta   90.00
_cell.angle_gamma   90.00
#
_symmetry.space_group_name_H-M   'P 1'
#
loop_
_entity.id
_entity.type
_entity.pdbx_description
1 polymer ?
#
loop_
_entity_poly.entity_id
_entity_poly.type
_entity_poly.pdbx_seq_one_letter_code
_entity_poly.pdbx_strand_id
1 'polypeptide(L)'
;QNTQYFDTLKVSVTSSEKVRKIAESNEVNFLYINDTTIGISLNETTTVDDVATIVKVLAEAENKEVVTISEMATNHSISSNLQRSSSFMENEVFHNYHSETEMMRYIKRLENKDISLTDSMISLGSCTMKLNAASEMLALSSSNWNNIHPFVPLEQAQGYQEMLKDLENSLNIITGFAATSLQPNSGAQGEYAGLMV
;
A
#
# COMPACT_ATOMS: atom_id res chain seq x y z
N GLN A 1 -17.21 -16.31 7.49
CA GLN A 1 -16.62 -17.67 7.58
C GLN A 1 -15.53 -17.77 8.63
N ASN A 2 -14.87 -16.67 8.98
CA ASN A 2 -13.79 -16.63 9.96
C ASN A 2 -14.31 -16.75 11.40
N THR A 3 -13.67 -17.58 12.21
CA THR A 3 -13.84 -17.61 13.67
C THR A 3 -12.76 -16.78 14.38
N GLN A 4 -11.63 -16.52 13.72
CA GLN A 4 -10.49 -15.74 14.21
C GLN A 4 -9.88 -14.95 13.05
N TYR A 5 -9.48 -13.71 13.32
CA TYR A 5 -8.93 -12.79 12.31
C TYR A 5 -8.15 -11.66 13.00
N PHE A 6 -7.32 -10.97 12.23
CA PHE A 6 -6.70 -9.70 12.66
C PHE A 6 -7.48 -8.54 12.03
N ASP A 7 -7.21 -8.27 10.76
CA ASP A 7 -7.81 -7.16 9.99
C ASP A 7 -8.60 -7.61 8.75
N THR A 8 -8.51 -8.90 8.40
CA THR A 8 -9.00 -9.44 7.14
C THR A 8 -10.11 -10.46 7.33
N LEU A 9 -11.25 -10.23 6.67
CA LEU A 9 -12.45 -11.05 6.72
C LEU A 9 -12.75 -11.67 5.36
N LYS A 10 -13.14 -12.95 5.39
CA LYS A 10 -13.72 -13.67 4.25
C LYS A 10 -15.24 -13.77 4.44
N VAL A 11 -15.96 -13.07 3.57
CA VAL A 11 -17.40 -12.87 3.65
C VAL A 11 -18.08 -13.61 2.50
N SER A 12 -19.08 -14.42 2.83
CA SER A 12 -19.95 -15.07 1.85
C SER A 12 -21.07 -14.14 1.45
N VAL A 13 -21.29 -14.01 0.16
CA VAL A 13 -22.30 -13.15 -0.47
C VAL A 13 -23.06 -13.94 -1.53
N THR A 14 -24.25 -13.49 -1.89
CA THR A 14 -25.07 -14.11 -2.93
C THR A 14 -24.48 -13.92 -4.33
N SER A 15 -23.89 -12.75 -4.60
CA SER A 15 -23.21 -12.43 -5.84
C SER A 15 -22.12 -11.40 -5.61
N SER A 16 -20.86 -11.79 -5.84
CA SER A 16 -19.71 -10.89 -5.73
C SER A 16 -19.73 -9.79 -6.78
N GLU A 17 -20.28 -10.05 -7.98
CA GLU A 17 -20.46 -9.04 -9.03
C GLU A 17 -21.46 -7.95 -8.60
N LYS A 18 -22.58 -8.33 -7.95
CA LYS A 18 -23.54 -7.35 -7.43
C LYS A 18 -22.90 -6.47 -6.36
N VAL A 19 -22.17 -7.08 -5.41
CA VAL A 19 -21.41 -6.34 -4.40
C VAL A 19 -20.42 -5.40 -5.07
N ARG A 20 -19.70 -5.85 -6.10
CA ARG A 20 -18.70 -5.06 -6.80
C ARG A 20 -19.25 -3.78 -7.38
N LYS A 21 -20.38 -3.84 -8.10
CA LYS A 21 -21.02 -2.66 -8.70
C LYS A 21 -21.41 -1.62 -7.65
N ILE A 22 -21.94 -2.07 -6.51
CA ILE A 22 -22.35 -1.19 -5.41
C ILE A 22 -21.13 -0.63 -4.66
N ALA A 23 -20.10 -1.45 -4.45
CA ALA A 23 -18.87 -1.02 -3.80
C ALA A 23 -18.15 0.05 -4.62
N GLU A 24 -17.98 -0.19 -5.93
CA GLU A 24 -17.34 0.76 -6.86
C GLU A 24 -18.13 2.08 -6.96
N SER A 25 -19.47 2.06 -6.90
CA SER A 25 -20.27 3.30 -6.86
C SER A 25 -20.14 4.09 -5.56
N ASN A 26 -19.62 3.46 -4.49
CA ASN A 26 -19.28 4.12 -3.23
C ASN A 26 -17.75 4.32 -3.10
N GLU A 27 -16.99 4.18 -4.18
CA GLU A 27 -15.52 4.35 -4.21
C GLU A 27 -14.76 3.37 -3.29
N VAL A 28 -15.32 2.18 -3.06
CA VAL A 28 -14.72 1.12 -2.24
C VAL A 28 -14.31 -0.07 -3.11
N ASN A 29 -13.10 -0.58 -2.87
CA ASN A 29 -12.60 -1.81 -3.51
C ASN A 29 -12.50 -2.95 -2.48
N PHE A 30 -12.96 -4.14 -2.88
CA PHE A 30 -12.79 -5.38 -2.13
C PHE A 30 -11.98 -6.40 -2.95
N LEU A 31 -11.50 -7.45 -2.28
CA LEU A 31 -10.92 -8.60 -2.96
C LEU A 31 -12.05 -9.55 -3.41
N TYR A 32 -12.22 -9.76 -4.71
CA TYR A 32 -13.23 -10.69 -5.23
C TYR A 32 -12.60 -12.08 -5.47
N ILE A 33 -12.80 -13.02 -4.54
CA ILE A 33 -12.13 -14.34 -4.56
C ILE A 33 -12.83 -15.30 -5.53
N ASN A 34 -14.16 -15.30 -5.54
CA ASN A 34 -15.01 -16.05 -6.45
C ASN A 34 -16.43 -15.44 -6.50
N ASP A 35 -17.35 -16.06 -7.23
CA ASP A 35 -18.72 -15.56 -7.46
C ASP A 35 -19.55 -15.33 -6.19
N THR A 36 -19.20 -15.96 -5.07
CA THR A 36 -19.98 -15.93 -3.81
C THR A 36 -19.15 -15.54 -2.59
N THR A 37 -17.91 -15.09 -2.81
CA THR A 37 -16.96 -14.84 -1.72
C THR A 37 -16.11 -13.62 -2.00
N ILE A 38 -16.07 -12.71 -1.03
CA ILE A 38 -15.21 -11.53 -1.03
C ILE A 38 -14.27 -11.52 0.18
N GLY A 39 -13.14 -10.85 0.03
CA GLY A 39 -12.20 -10.51 1.08
C GLY A 39 -12.27 -9.01 1.39
N ILE A 40 -12.32 -8.68 2.67
CA ILE A 40 -12.32 -7.30 3.17
C ILE A 40 -11.16 -7.19 4.15
N SER A 41 -10.21 -6.30 3.89
CA SER A 41 -9.09 -6.01 4.77
C SER A 41 -9.19 -4.57 5.24
N LEU A 42 -9.22 -4.37 6.55
CA LEU A 42 -9.18 -3.05 7.17
C LEU A 42 -7.73 -2.65 7.47
N ASN A 43 -7.51 -1.38 7.77
CA ASN A 43 -6.20 -0.85 8.08
C ASN A 43 -6.28 0.28 9.12
N GLU A 44 -5.13 0.86 9.46
CA GLU A 44 -5.02 1.93 10.46
C GLU A 44 -5.88 3.17 10.14
N THR A 45 -6.09 3.48 8.86
CA THR A 45 -6.87 4.66 8.44
C THR A 45 -8.38 4.42 8.44
N THR A 46 -8.84 3.20 8.74
CA THR A 46 -10.25 2.84 8.72
C THR A 46 -11.00 3.49 9.89
N THR A 47 -12.00 4.31 9.58
CA THR A 47 -12.86 5.00 10.53
C THR A 47 -14.19 4.27 10.74
N VAL A 48 -15.00 4.73 11.71
CA VAL A 48 -16.37 4.22 11.91
C VAL A 48 -17.24 4.45 10.68
N ASP A 49 -17.05 5.57 10.00
CA ASP A 49 -17.81 5.93 8.79
C ASP A 49 -17.45 5.01 7.61
N ASP A 50 -16.19 4.61 7.49
CA ASP A 50 -15.75 3.64 6.48
C ASP A 50 -16.40 2.27 6.73
N VAL A 51 -16.43 1.81 7.99
CA VAL A 51 -17.11 0.56 8.36
C VAL A 51 -18.61 0.65 8.10
N ALA A 52 -19.25 1.78 8.43
CA ALA A 52 -20.65 2.01 8.12
C ALA A 52 -20.92 1.96 6.61
N THR A 53 -20.01 2.50 5.79
CA THR A 53 -20.07 2.43 4.32
C THR A 53 -19.96 0.99 3.83
N ILE A 54 -19.01 0.21 4.36
CA ILE A 54 -18.86 -1.22 4.03
C ILE A 54 -20.15 -1.99 4.36
N VAL A 55 -20.72 -1.77 5.54
CA VAL A 55 -21.97 -2.45 5.95
C VAL A 55 -23.15 -2.03 5.10
N LYS A 56 -23.26 -0.75 4.72
CA LYS A 56 -24.27 -0.26 3.79
C LYS A 56 -24.17 -0.97 2.43
N VAL A 57 -22.96 -1.07 1.86
CA VAL A 57 -22.71 -1.77 0.59
C VAL A 57 -23.15 -3.23 0.67
N LEU A 58 -22.79 -3.93 1.74
CA LEU A 58 -23.17 -5.34 1.92
C LEU A 58 -24.67 -5.52 2.16
N ALA A 59 -25.30 -4.64 2.93
CA ALA A 59 -26.73 -4.68 3.19
C ALA A 59 -27.54 -4.45 1.90
N GLU A 60 -27.15 -3.47 1.08
CA GLU A 60 -27.77 -3.19 -0.22
C GLU A 60 -27.58 -4.37 -1.19
N ALA A 61 -26.38 -4.93 -1.26
CA ALA A 61 -26.09 -6.09 -2.10
C ALA A 61 -26.94 -7.32 -1.72
N GLU A 62 -27.17 -7.52 -0.43
CA GLU A 62 -27.92 -8.67 0.11
C GLU A 62 -29.42 -8.40 0.33
N ASN A 63 -29.91 -7.21 -0.02
CA ASN A 63 -31.28 -6.74 0.26
C ASN A 63 -31.67 -6.87 1.75
N LYS A 64 -30.76 -6.47 2.64
CA LYS A 64 -30.96 -6.45 4.10
C LYS A 64 -31.09 -5.01 4.60
N GLU A 65 -31.68 -4.85 5.77
CA GLU A 65 -31.73 -3.56 6.45
C GLU A 65 -30.32 -3.15 6.89
N VAL A 66 -30.00 -1.86 6.71
CA VAL A 66 -28.73 -1.28 7.14
C VAL A 66 -28.77 -1.14 8.65
N VAL A 67 -27.77 -1.69 9.33
CA VAL A 67 -27.58 -1.51 10.77
C VAL A 67 -26.75 -0.26 11.01
N THR A 68 -27.20 0.60 11.92
CA THR A 68 -26.41 1.76 12.35
C THR A 68 -25.20 1.32 13.16
N ILE A 69 -24.02 1.76 12.75
CA ILE A 69 -22.77 1.53 13.48
C ILE A 69 -22.40 2.86 14.15
N SER A 70 -22.41 2.85 15.49
CA SER A 70 -22.10 4.05 16.28
C SER A 70 -20.71 4.00 16.91
N GLU A 71 -20.14 2.81 17.13
CA GLU A 71 -18.90 2.63 17.87
C GLU A 71 -18.11 1.42 17.35
N MET A 72 -16.78 1.48 17.45
CA MET A 72 -15.91 0.33 17.21
C MET A 72 -16.00 -0.67 18.37
N ALA A 73 -16.03 -1.96 18.05
CA ALA A 73 -15.98 -3.00 19.07
C ALA A 73 -14.62 -2.99 19.81
N THR A 74 -14.65 -3.14 21.13
CA THR A 74 -13.46 -3.25 21.98
C THR A 74 -12.97 -4.69 22.16
N ASN A 75 -13.75 -5.67 21.71
CA ASN A 75 -13.44 -7.08 21.81
C ASN A 75 -12.56 -7.54 20.64
N HIS A 76 -11.50 -8.31 20.92
CA HIS A 76 -10.67 -8.94 19.89
C HIS A 76 -11.18 -10.33 19.53
N SER A 77 -11.01 -10.75 18.26
CA SER A 77 -11.35 -12.10 17.80
C SER A 77 -10.21 -13.12 17.95
N ILE A 78 -9.04 -12.68 18.43
CA ILE A 78 -7.85 -13.52 18.64
C ILE A 78 -8.00 -14.31 19.94
N SER A 79 -7.94 -15.65 19.88
CA SER A 79 -8.02 -16.49 21.08
C SER A 79 -6.84 -16.31 22.00
N SER A 80 -7.06 -16.55 23.29
CA SER A 80 -6.05 -16.44 24.34
C SER A 80 -4.76 -17.23 24.06
N ASN A 81 -4.84 -18.40 23.40
CA ASN A 81 -3.66 -19.20 23.05
C ASN A 81 -2.83 -18.64 21.88
N LEU A 82 -3.33 -17.63 21.16
CA LEU A 82 -2.64 -16.94 20.06
C LEU A 82 -2.25 -15.51 20.43
N GLN A 83 -2.68 -15.02 21.60
CA GLN A 83 -2.31 -13.69 22.06
C GLN A 83 -0.82 -13.63 22.37
N ARG A 84 -0.18 -12.59 21.86
CA ARG A 84 1.23 -12.33 22.15
C ARG A 84 1.40 -12.06 23.65
N SER A 85 2.19 -12.91 24.31
CA SER A 85 2.57 -12.76 25.72
C SER A 85 3.99 -12.19 25.90
N SER A 86 4.81 -12.23 24.84
CA SER A 86 6.16 -11.68 24.87
C SER A 86 6.14 -10.17 24.70
N SER A 87 6.99 -9.52 25.45
CA SER A 87 7.20 -8.08 25.34
C SER A 87 8.00 -7.72 24.08
N PHE A 88 8.03 -6.44 23.71
CA PHE A 88 8.60 -5.97 22.44
C PHE A 88 9.01 -4.52 22.51
N MET A 89 9.90 -4.11 21.60
CA MET A 89 10.43 -2.74 21.57
C MET A 89 11.09 -2.33 22.90
N GLU A 90 11.65 -3.30 23.65
CA GLU A 90 12.27 -3.10 24.98
C GLU A 90 13.42 -2.10 25.03
N ASN A 91 14.09 -1.86 23.90
CA ASN A 91 15.21 -0.94 23.85
C ASN A 91 14.72 0.50 24.13
N GLU A 92 15.52 1.27 24.85
CA GLU A 92 15.23 2.67 25.18
C GLU A 92 14.92 3.54 23.95
N VAL A 93 15.46 3.20 22.77
CA VAL A 93 15.24 3.97 21.54
C VAL A 93 13.76 4.07 21.17
N PHE A 94 12.96 3.06 21.48
CA PHE A 94 11.51 3.06 21.21
C PHE A 94 10.70 3.83 22.25
N HIS A 95 11.33 4.27 23.35
CA HIS A 95 10.68 4.94 24.47
C HIS A 95 11.08 6.42 24.61
N ASN A 96 12.19 6.83 23.98
CA ASN A 96 12.80 8.16 24.20
C ASN A 96 12.29 9.27 23.27
N TYR A 97 11.55 8.97 22.19
CA TYR A 97 11.22 9.94 21.13
C TYR A 97 9.74 9.89 20.71
N HIS A 98 8.82 10.17 21.63
CA HIS A 98 7.37 10.10 21.36
C HIS A 98 6.75 11.43 20.93
N SER A 99 7.40 12.56 21.24
CA SER A 99 6.97 13.84 20.69
C SER A 99 7.56 14.10 19.31
N GLU A 100 6.82 14.83 18.47
CA GLU A 100 7.29 15.24 17.14
C GLU A 100 8.64 15.97 17.22
N THR A 101 8.82 16.86 18.20
CA THR A 101 10.08 17.60 18.39
C THR A 101 11.25 16.70 18.73
N GLU A 102 11.05 15.70 19.59
CA GLU A 102 12.09 14.74 19.95
C GLU A 102 12.45 13.85 18.75
N MET A 103 11.45 13.36 18.01
CA MET A 103 11.66 12.56 16.80
C MET A 103 12.43 13.34 15.73
N MET A 104 12.04 14.59 15.47
CA MET A 104 12.73 15.48 14.53
C MET A 104 14.20 15.71 14.90
N ARG A 105 14.48 15.96 16.19
CA ARG A 105 15.85 16.11 16.69
C ARG A 105 16.64 14.81 16.59
N TYR A 106 15.99 13.67 16.83
CA TYR A 106 16.62 12.36 16.71
C TYR A 106 17.01 12.05 15.26
N ILE A 107 16.08 12.22 14.31
CA ILE A 107 16.32 12.05 12.88
C ILE A 107 17.46 12.96 12.43
N LYS A 108 17.43 14.26 12.78
CA LYS A 108 18.50 15.20 12.42
C LYS A 108 19.87 14.81 13.00
N ARG A 109 19.88 14.27 14.23
CA ARG A 109 21.12 13.78 14.85
C ARG A 109 21.69 12.56 14.12
N LEU A 110 20.85 11.69 13.57
CA LEU A 110 21.30 10.56 12.75
C LEU A 110 21.78 11.05 11.39
N GLU A 111 21.00 11.89 10.71
CA GLU A 111 21.35 12.50 9.41
C GLU A 111 22.72 13.17 9.44
N ASN A 112 23.02 13.96 10.49
CA ASN A 112 24.31 14.66 10.61
C ASN A 112 25.53 13.73 10.79
N LYS A 113 25.34 12.43 11.01
CA LYS A 113 26.44 11.46 11.09
C LYS A 113 26.78 10.86 9.72
N ASP A 114 25.88 11.02 8.74
CA ASP A 114 26.00 10.40 7.43
C ASP A 114 26.39 11.46 6.40
N ILE A 115 27.52 11.26 5.74
CA ILE A 115 27.90 12.11 4.60
C ILE A 115 26.99 11.79 3.41
N SER A 116 26.41 12.83 2.81
CA SER A 116 25.51 12.69 1.68
C SER A 116 25.89 13.58 0.50
N LEU A 117 25.12 13.50 -0.60
CA LEU A 117 25.29 14.38 -1.76
C LEU A 117 24.98 15.86 -1.46
N THR A 118 24.41 16.18 -0.28
CA THR A 118 24.25 17.57 0.18
C THR A 118 25.57 18.18 0.66
N ASP A 119 26.55 17.35 1.05
CA ASP A 119 27.79 17.82 1.66
C ASP A 119 28.92 17.93 0.63
N SER A 120 29.09 16.88 -0.18
CA SER A 120 30.19 16.80 -1.14
C SER A 120 29.94 15.75 -2.22
N MET A 121 30.84 15.69 -3.19
CA MET A 121 30.85 14.64 -4.20
C MET A 121 31.19 13.27 -3.58
N ILE A 122 30.36 12.26 -3.83
CA ILE A 122 30.59 10.87 -3.44
C ILE A 122 30.93 10.04 -4.69
N SER A 123 32.22 9.81 -4.94
CA SER A 123 32.73 9.18 -6.19
C SER A 123 32.82 7.66 -6.10
N LEU A 124 31.69 6.99 -5.86
CA LEU A 124 31.64 5.53 -5.89
C LEU A 124 31.54 5.01 -7.33
N GLY A 125 32.58 4.31 -7.77
CA GLY A 125 32.61 3.67 -9.09
C GLY A 125 31.44 2.69 -9.26
N SER A 126 30.85 2.65 -10.45
CA SER A 126 29.67 1.83 -10.79
C SER A 126 28.34 2.20 -10.12
N CYS A 127 28.31 3.17 -9.19
CA CYS A 127 27.08 3.56 -8.48
C CYS A 127 26.32 4.73 -9.14
N THR A 128 26.97 5.49 -10.02
CA THR A 128 26.37 6.65 -10.72
C THR A 128 25.68 7.64 -9.76
N MET A 129 26.42 8.12 -8.75
CA MET A 129 25.94 9.08 -7.75
C MET A 129 25.72 10.49 -8.35
N LYS A 130 24.66 10.63 -9.16
CA LYS A 130 24.27 11.85 -9.85
C LYS A 130 23.27 12.69 -9.04
N LEU A 131 22.87 13.83 -9.59
CA LEU A 131 21.81 14.67 -9.03
C LEU A 131 20.48 13.89 -8.96
N ASN A 132 19.83 13.93 -7.81
CA ASN A 132 18.42 13.59 -7.65
C ASN A 132 17.65 14.91 -7.56
N ALA A 133 17.09 15.40 -8.67
CA ALA A 133 16.56 16.76 -8.71
C ALA A 133 15.28 16.87 -7.87
N ALA A 134 15.09 18.00 -7.18
CA ALA A 134 13.90 18.21 -6.36
C ALA A 134 12.61 18.06 -7.19
N SER A 135 12.59 18.57 -8.42
CA SER A 135 11.46 18.44 -9.35
C SER A 135 11.09 16.99 -9.68
N GLU A 136 12.06 16.09 -9.73
CA GLU A 136 11.85 14.67 -10.00
C GLU A 136 11.29 13.94 -8.76
N MET A 137 11.68 14.38 -7.56
CA MET A 137 11.26 13.77 -6.30
C MET A 137 9.86 14.22 -5.83
N LEU A 138 9.43 15.44 -6.19
CA LEU A 138 8.16 16.02 -5.73
C LEU A 138 6.95 15.13 -5.99
N ALA A 139 6.91 14.43 -7.13
CA ALA A 139 5.78 13.59 -7.50
C ALA A 139 5.59 12.39 -6.57
N LEU A 140 6.66 11.89 -5.94
CA LEU A 140 6.63 10.68 -5.10
C LEU A 140 5.79 10.85 -3.83
N SER A 141 5.63 12.08 -3.35
CA SER A 141 4.83 12.39 -2.16
C SER A 141 3.37 12.72 -2.47
N SER A 142 2.97 12.76 -3.75
CA SER A 142 1.59 13.04 -4.12
C SER A 142 0.70 11.83 -3.85
N SER A 143 -0.44 12.04 -3.19
CA SER A 143 -1.43 11.00 -2.91
C SER A 143 -1.97 10.33 -4.18
N ASN A 144 -1.97 11.03 -5.31
CA ASN A 144 -2.41 10.50 -6.60
C ASN A 144 -1.49 9.38 -7.12
N TRP A 145 -0.26 9.31 -6.62
CA TRP A 145 0.68 8.23 -6.93
C TRP A 145 0.84 7.29 -5.74
N ASN A 146 1.08 7.81 -4.53
CA ASN A 146 1.46 6.99 -3.38
C ASN A 146 0.30 6.22 -2.71
N ASN A 147 -0.96 6.61 -2.92
CA ASN A 147 -2.11 6.03 -2.22
C ASN A 147 -2.96 5.09 -3.09
N ILE A 148 -2.40 4.54 -4.16
CA ILE A 148 -3.10 3.57 -5.03
C ILE A 148 -2.65 2.15 -4.69
N HIS A 149 -3.61 1.28 -4.35
CA HIS A 149 -3.32 -0.13 -4.12
C HIS A 149 -2.90 -0.81 -5.44
N PRO A 150 -1.83 -1.64 -5.48
CA PRO A 150 -1.29 -2.19 -6.73
C PRO A 150 -2.26 -3.09 -7.51
N PHE A 151 -3.32 -3.59 -6.86
CA PHE A 151 -4.34 -4.46 -7.46
C PHE A 151 -5.70 -3.76 -7.67
N VAL A 152 -5.73 -2.43 -7.76
CA VAL A 152 -6.97 -1.74 -8.19
C VAL A 152 -7.37 -2.14 -9.61
N PRO A 153 -8.66 -2.06 -9.97
CA PRO A 153 -9.08 -2.10 -11.36
C PRO A 153 -8.29 -1.12 -12.24
N LEU A 154 -7.90 -1.55 -13.44
CA LEU A 154 -7.06 -0.75 -14.35
C LEU A 154 -7.62 0.64 -14.65
N GLU A 155 -8.94 0.78 -14.69
CA GLU A 155 -9.64 2.05 -14.90
C GLU A 155 -9.35 3.09 -13.81
N GLN A 156 -8.99 2.66 -12.60
CA GLN A 156 -8.63 3.54 -11.47
C GLN A 156 -7.14 3.96 -11.51
N ALA A 157 -6.33 3.32 -12.37
CA ALA A 157 -4.89 3.54 -12.47
C ALA A 157 -4.46 3.96 -13.89
N GLN A 158 -5.36 4.58 -14.69
CA GLN A 158 -5.06 5.00 -16.06
C GLN A 158 -3.86 5.96 -16.15
N GLY A 159 -3.70 6.88 -15.19
CA GLY A 159 -2.55 7.79 -15.15
C GLY A 159 -1.21 7.04 -14.97
N TYR A 160 -1.21 5.94 -14.21
CA TYR A 160 -0.05 5.04 -14.14
C TYR A 160 0.20 4.37 -15.48
N GLN A 161 -0.84 3.91 -16.18
CA GLN A 161 -0.67 3.24 -17.48
C GLN A 161 -0.04 4.17 -18.52
N GLU A 162 -0.48 5.43 -18.59
CA GLU A 162 0.10 6.43 -19.49
C GLU A 162 1.58 6.68 -19.16
N MET A 163 1.88 6.99 -17.89
CA MET A 163 3.25 7.26 -17.44
C MET A 163 4.21 6.08 -17.68
N LEU A 164 3.78 4.85 -17.36
CA LEU A 164 4.60 3.66 -17.53
C LEU A 164 4.87 3.38 -19.02
N LYS A 165 3.87 3.56 -19.88
CA LYS A 165 4.01 3.37 -21.32
C LYS A 165 4.95 4.39 -21.96
N ASP A 166 4.88 5.64 -21.52
CA ASP A 166 5.79 6.69 -21.99
C ASP A 166 7.24 6.42 -21.55
N LEU A 167 7.42 5.92 -20.32
CA LEU A 167 8.72 5.50 -19.81
C LEU A 167 9.27 4.30 -20.60
N GLU A 168 8.47 3.27 -20.83
CA GLU A 168 8.85 2.10 -21.65
C GLU A 168 9.29 2.53 -23.05
N ASN A 169 8.51 3.39 -23.71
CA ASN A 169 8.83 3.89 -25.04
C ASN A 169 10.15 4.68 -25.05
N SER A 170 10.35 5.55 -24.06
CA SER A 170 11.59 6.32 -23.91
C SER A 170 12.79 5.40 -23.71
N LEU A 171 12.67 4.36 -22.88
CA LEU A 171 13.74 3.37 -22.65
C LEU A 171 14.02 2.53 -23.90
N ASN A 172 13.00 2.14 -24.66
CA ASN A 172 13.16 1.43 -25.93
C ASN A 172 13.95 2.28 -26.95
N ILE A 173 13.66 3.58 -27.05
CA ILE A 173 14.40 4.51 -27.92
C ILE A 173 15.87 4.63 -27.48
N ILE A 174 16.13 4.77 -26.17
CA ILE A 174 17.48 4.93 -25.62
C ILE A 174 18.33 3.67 -25.83
N THR A 175 17.74 2.49 -25.62
CA THR A 175 18.46 1.20 -25.64
C THR A 175 18.48 0.53 -27.01
N GLY A 176 17.53 0.86 -27.90
CA GLY A 176 17.34 0.19 -29.17
C GLY A 176 16.61 -1.16 -29.07
N PHE A 177 16.06 -1.52 -27.91
CA PHE A 177 15.25 -2.73 -27.75
C PHE A 177 13.82 -2.56 -28.27
N ALA A 178 13.20 -3.68 -28.64
CA ALA A 178 11.82 -3.69 -29.13
C ALA A 178 10.78 -3.46 -28.02
N ALA A 179 11.10 -3.84 -26.78
CA ALA A 179 10.23 -3.70 -25.62
C ALA A 179 11.05 -3.68 -24.31
N THR A 180 10.44 -3.12 -23.26
CA THR A 180 11.01 -3.02 -21.90
C THR A 180 9.97 -3.53 -20.91
N SER A 181 10.41 -4.26 -19.87
CA SER A 181 9.57 -4.62 -18.71
C SER A 181 9.98 -3.80 -17.49
N LEU A 182 9.00 -3.18 -16.83
CA LEU A 182 9.20 -2.39 -15.60
C LEU A 182 8.97 -3.18 -14.31
N GLN A 183 8.79 -4.50 -14.40
CA GLN A 183 8.53 -5.36 -13.24
C GLN A 183 9.75 -5.57 -12.31
N PRO A 184 11.00 -5.75 -12.81
CA PRO A 184 12.15 -5.97 -11.94
C PRO A 184 12.49 -4.72 -11.10
N ASN A 185 12.56 -4.87 -9.78
CA ASN A 185 12.76 -3.73 -8.86
C ASN A 185 14.23 -3.49 -8.45
N SER A 186 15.17 -4.19 -9.10
CA SER A 186 16.62 -3.98 -8.95
C SER A 186 17.37 -4.50 -10.18
N GLY A 187 18.61 -4.04 -10.38
CA GLY A 187 19.46 -4.51 -11.49
C GLY A 187 19.67 -6.03 -11.49
N ALA A 188 19.95 -6.62 -10.32
CA ALA A 188 20.13 -8.06 -10.17
C ALA A 188 18.87 -8.86 -10.54
N GLN A 189 17.67 -8.35 -10.21
CA GLN A 189 16.43 -8.96 -10.66
C GLN A 189 16.22 -8.82 -12.18
N GLY A 190 16.66 -7.72 -12.77
CA GLY A 190 16.62 -7.53 -14.23
C GLY A 190 17.48 -8.56 -14.97
N GLU A 191 18.69 -8.81 -14.47
CA GLU A 191 19.57 -9.86 -15.00
C GLU A 191 18.92 -11.24 -14.88
N TYR A 192 18.40 -11.58 -13.70
CA TYR A 192 17.70 -12.85 -13.48
C TYR A 192 16.50 -13.02 -14.42
N ALA A 193 15.64 -11.99 -14.53
CA ALA A 193 14.50 -12.03 -15.43
C ALA A 193 14.93 -12.21 -16.89
N GLY A 194 15.98 -11.50 -17.33
CA GLY A 194 16.51 -11.62 -18.69
C GLY A 194 17.08 -13.00 -19.03
N LEU A 195 17.59 -13.74 -18.04
CA LEU A 195 18.07 -15.12 -18.22
C LEU A 195 16.95 -16.17 -18.22
N MET A 196 15.77 -15.83 -17.69
CA MET A 196 14.62 -16.73 -17.60
C MET A 196 13.67 -16.64 -18.81
N VAL A 197 13.91 -15.69 -19.71
CA VAL A 197 13.16 -15.47 -20.97
C VAL A 197 13.89 -16.15 -22.12
#